data_AF-A0A0D1JYQ1-F1
#
_entry.id   AF-A0A0D1JYQ1-F1
#
_cell.length_a   1.000
_cell.length_b   1.000
_cell.length_c   1.000
_cell.angle_alpha   90.00
_cell.angle_beta   90.00
_cell.angle_gamma   90.00
#
_symmetry.space_group_name_H-M   'P 1'
#
loop_
_entity.id
_entity.type
_entity.pdbx_description
1 polymer ?
#
loop_
_entity_poly.entity_id
_entity_poly.type
_entity_poly.pdbx_seq_one_letter_code
_entity_poly.pdbx_strand_id
1 'polypeptide(L)' 'MTSGALHDLFLSTLIRRAGGNRRRWRLVTGDLRVYPIATHPHCNWSVTPSGTAAENDIVERIADDLRAAHSILVED' A
#
# COMPACT_ATOMS: atom_id res chain seq x y z
N MET A 1 12.77 4.38 -2.30
CA MET A 1 12.12 3.58 -1.24
C MET A 1 11.88 2.18 -1.80
N THR A 2 12.02 1.14 -0.98
CA THR A 2 11.80 -0.25 -1.42
C THR A 2 10.37 -0.72 -1.14
N SER A 3 10.00 -1.88 -1.66
CA SER A 3 8.66 -2.46 -1.43
C SER A 3 8.38 -2.74 0.04
N GLY A 4 9.35 -3.34 0.76
CA GLY A 4 9.22 -3.59 2.19
C GLY A 4 9.02 -2.32 3.00
N ALA A 5 9.83 -1.28 2.71
CA ALA A 5 9.71 0.01 3.38
C ALA A 5 8.35 0.69 3.12
N LEU A 6 7.84 0.62 1.89
CA LEU A 6 6.50 1.14 1.58
C LEU A 6 5.41 0.34 2.29
N HIS A 7 5.49 -1.00 2.33
CA HIS A 7 4.49 -1.83 3.00
C HIS A 7 4.43 -1.53 4.50
N ASP A 8 5.59 -1.37 5.15
CA ASP A 8 5.63 -1.00 6.57
C ASP A 8 5.09 0.41 6.83
N LEU A 9 5.39 1.37 5.95
CA LEU A 9 4.80 2.72 6.00
C LEU A 9 3.28 2.65 5.81
N PHE A 10 2.80 1.82 4.89
CA PHE A 10 1.38 1.62 4.63
C PHE A 10 0.66 1.10 5.87
N LEU A 11 1.11 -0.03 6.42
CA LEU A 11 0.51 -0.62 7.62
C LEU A 11 0.56 0.33 8.82
N SER A 12 1.64 1.09 8.98
CA SER A 12 1.75 2.07 10.06
C SER A 12 0.80 3.26 9.86
N THR A 13 0.60 3.70 8.62
CA THR A 13 -0.37 4.75 8.28
C THR A 13 -1.81 4.30 8.52
N LEU A 14 -2.14 3.05 8.16
CA LEU A 14 -3.44 2.44 8.45
C LEU A 14 -3.74 2.43 9.95
N ILE A 15 -2.81 1.93 10.76
CA ILE A 15 -2.97 1.91 12.23
C ILE A 15 -3.13 3.32 12.77
N ARG A 16 -2.31 4.27 12.31
CA ARG A 16 -2.33 5.65 12.81
C ARG A 16 -3.63 6.39 12.46
N ARG A 17 -4.17 6.18 11.25
CA ARG A 17 -5.32 6.96 10.74
C ARG A 17 -6.67 6.27 10.95
N ALA A 18 -6.71 4.94 10.89
CA ALA A 18 -7.93 4.14 10.99
C ALA A 18 -7.99 3.28 12.26
N GLY A 19 -6.92 3.25 13.07
CA GLY A 19 -6.85 2.41 14.26
C GLY A 19 -6.78 0.91 13.93
N GLY A 20 -7.28 0.09 14.84
CA GLY A 20 -7.37 -1.37 14.64
C GLY A 20 -6.04 -2.10 14.80
N ASN A 21 -5.96 -3.28 14.18
CA ASN A 21 -4.89 -4.25 14.40
C ASN A 21 -3.97 -4.38 13.18
N ARG A 22 -2.65 -4.25 13.36
CA ARG A 22 -1.64 -4.45 12.29
C ARG A 22 -1.81 -5.78 11.56
N ARG A 23 -2.12 -6.87 12.29
CA ARG A 23 -2.33 -8.19 11.69
C ARG A 23 -3.55 -8.18 10.76
N ARG A 24 -4.65 -7.52 11.16
CA ARG A 24 -5.85 -7.39 10.32
C ARG A 24 -5.53 -6.58 9.06
N TRP A 25 -4.88 -5.43 9.22
CA TRP A 25 -4.50 -4.60 8.09
C TRP A 25 -3.57 -5.32 7.12
N ARG A 26 -2.61 -6.10 7.61
CA ARG A 26 -1.75 -6.93 6.74
C ARG A 26 -2.56 -7.93 5.90
N LEU A 27 -3.58 -8.57 6.48
CA LEU A 27 -4.45 -9.49 5.75
C LEU A 27 -5.32 -8.77 4.72
N VAL A 28 -5.89 -7.61 5.07
CA VAL A 28 -6.73 -6.82 4.17
C VAL A 28 -5.89 -6.28 3.01
N THR A 29 -4.75 -5.65 3.29
CA THR A 29 -3.86 -5.03 2.30
C THR A 29 -3.23 -6.08 1.37
N GLY A 30 -2.83 -7.23 1.91
CA GLY A 30 -2.01 -8.20 1.17
C GLY A 30 -0.62 -7.66 0.84
N ASP A 31 0.04 -8.31 -0.10
CA ASP A 31 1.36 -7.90 -0.60
C ASP A 31 1.22 -6.77 -1.64
N LEU A 32 2.25 -5.92 -1.71
CA LEU A 32 2.36 -4.95 -2.80
C LEU A 32 2.86 -5.67 -4.04
N ARG A 33 2.12 -5.53 -5.14
CA ARG A 33 2.61 -5.94 -6.45
C ARG A 33 3.47 -4.82 -7.01
N VAL A 34 4.72 -5.13 -7.34
CA VAL A 34 5.65 -4.19 -7.99
C VAL A 34 5.82 -4.59 -9.45
N TYR A 35 5.90 -3.59 -10.32
CA TYR A 35 6.04 -3.72 -11.75
C TYR A 35 7.37 -3.09 -12.21
N PRO A 36 7.90 -3.51 -13.38
CA PRO A 36 9.04 -2.83 -13.99
C PRO A 36 8.73 -1.35 -14.28
N ILE A 37 9.64 -0.45 -13.93
CA ILE A 37 9.51 0.99 -14.21
C ILE A 37 9.37 1.24 -15.73
N ALA A 38 10.02 0.41 -16.56
CA ALA A 38 9.94 0.52 -18.03
C ALA A 38 8.51 0.40 -18.57
N THR A 39 7.64 -0.38 -17.90
CA THR A 39 6.23 -0.53 -18.30
C THR A 39 5.29 0.32 -17.46
N HIS A 40 5.72 0.75 -16.28
CA HIS A 40 4.93 1.54 -15.32
C HIS A 40 5.72 2.76 -14.82
N PRO A 41 6.01 3.75 -15.70
CA PRO A 41 6.92 4.85 -15.38
C PRO A 41 6.36 5.88 -14.41
N HIS A 42 5.04 5.90 -14.18
CA HIS A 42 4.37 6.87 -13.31
C HIS A 42 4.10 6.33 -11.92
N CYS A 43 3.72 5.06 -11.82
CA CYS A 43 3.51 4.35 -10.56
C CYS A 43 3.78 2.87 -10.79
N ASN A 44 4.83 2.34 -10.18
CA ASN A 44 5.28 0.97 -10.46
C ASN A 44 4.79 -0.04 -9.42
N TRP A 45 3.74 0.29 -8.67
CA TRP A 45 3.18 -0.64 -7.69
C TRP A 45 1.67 -0.51 -7.56
N SER A 46 1.04 -1.59 -7.10
CA SER A 46 -0.38 -1.66 -6.79
C SER A 46 -0.65 -2.50 -5.54
N VAL A 47 -1.85 -2.33 -5.00
CA VAL A 47 -2.39 -3.13 -3.90
C VAL A 47 -3.78 -3.60 -4.31
N THR A 48 -4.18 -4.79 -3.89
CA THR A 48 -5.51 -5.35 -4.16
C THR A 48 -6.12 -5.78 -2.83
N PRO A 49 -6.84 -4.89 -2.14
CA PRO A 49 -7.36 -5.19 -0.83
C PRO A 49 -8.48 -6.25 -0.88
N SER A 50 -8.58 -7.05 0.18
CA SER A 50 -9.51 -8.19 0.28
C SER A 50 -10.32 -8.21 1.59
N GLY A 51 -10.55 -7.03 2.18
CA GLY A 51 -11.38 -6.83 3.37
C GLY A 51 -12.86 -6.61 3.06
N THR A 52 -13.57 -6.10 4.07
CA THR A 52 -14.92 -5.55 3.87
C THR A 52 -14.88 -4.29 3.00
N ALA A 53 -16.03 -3.86 2.47
CA ALA A 53 -16.12 -2.63 1.67
C ALA A 53 -15.49 -1.42 2.40
N ALA A 54 -15.83 -1.22 3.68
CA ALA A 54 -15.27 -0.13 4.47
C ALA A 54 -13.75 -0.23 4.67
N GLU A 55 -13.21 -1.43 4.85
CA GLU A 55 -11.77 -1.65 4.97
C GLU A 55 -11.06 -1.41 3.63
N ASN A 56 -11.65 -1.85 2.52
CA ASN A 56 -11.10 -1.64 1.18
C ASN A 56 -11.06 -0.15 0.85
N ASP A 57 -12.14 0.59 1.12
CA ASP A 57 -12.20 2.04 0.93
C ASP A 57 -11.13 2.80 1.74
N ILE A 58 -10.77 2.30 2.93
CA ILE A 58 -9.69 2.88 3.74
C ILE A 58 -8.33 2.58 3.10
N VAL A 59 -8.10 1.33 2.68
CA VAL A 59 -6.83 0.93 2.04
C VAL A 59 -6.63 1.68 0.74
N GLU A 60 -7.65 1.81 -0.09
CA GLU A 60 -7.57 2.52 -1.37
C GLU A 60 -7.22 4.00 -1.18
N ARG A 61 -7.88 4.69 -0.24
CA ARG A 61 -7.56 6.10 0.07
C ARG A 61 -6.12 6.28 0.56
N ILE A 62 -5.64 5.40 1.43
CA ILE A 62 -4.25 5.47 1.90
C ILE A 62 -3.28 5.09 0.77
N ALA A 63 -3.64 4.16 -0.10
CA ALA A 63 -2.83 3.84 -1.27
C ALA A 63 -2.66 5.08 -2.17
N ASP A 64 -3.74 5.83 -2.41
CA ASP A 64 -3.69 7.06 -3.22
C ASP A 64 -2.80 8.13 -2.59
N ASP A 65 -2.91 8.36 -1.28
CA ASP A 65 -2.03 9.27 -0.55
C ASP A 65 -0.55 8.85 -0.65
N LEU A 66 -0.27 7.55 -0.51
CA LEU A 66 1.08 7.02 -0.60
C LEU A 66 1.62 7.06 -2.03
N ARG A 67 0.78 6.89 -3.05
CA ARG A 67 1.17 7.07 -4.45
C ARG A 67 1.54 8.52 -4.73
N ALA A 68 0.81 9.49 -4.17
CA ALA A 68 1.14 10.90 -4.34
C ALA A 68 2.53 11.25 -3.77
N ALA A 69 2.96 10.59 -2.69
CA ALA A 69 4.28 10.80 -2.09
C ALA A 69 5.37 9.90 -2.70
N HIS A 70 5.01 8.68 -3.12
CA HIS A 70 5.93 7.58 -3.36
C HIS A 70 5.44 6.66 -4.48
N SER A 71 5.29 7.19 -5.70
CA SER A 71 4.79 6.40 -6.81
C SER A 71 5.79 5.39 -7.38
N ILE A 72 7.11 5.60 -7.18
CA ILE A 72 8.16 4.72 -7.72
C ILE A 72 8.95 4.05 -6.58
N LEU A 73 8.98 2.72 -6.63
CA LEU A 73 9.78 1.85 -5.79
C LEU A 73 10.99 1.35 -6.56
N VAL A 74 12.10 1.19 -5.85
CA VAL A 74 13.31 0.54 -6.36
C VAL A 74 13.38 -0.88 -5.77
N GLU A 75 14.07 -1.79 -6.45
CA GLU A 75 14.35 -3.14 -5.90
C GLU A 75 15.03 -3.03 -4.53
N ASP A 76 14.75 -4.02 -3.68
CA ASP A 76 15.45 -4.21 -2.40
C ASP A 76 16.92 -4.62 -2.61
#